data_AF-A0A417WNN9-F1
#
_entry.id   AF-A0A417WNN9-F1
#
_cell.length_a   1.000
_cell.length_b   1.000
_cell.length_c   1.000
_cell.angle_alpha   90.00
_cell.angle_beta   90.00
_cell.angle_gamma   90.00
#
_symmetry.space_group_name_H-M   'P 1'
#
loop_
_entity.id
_entity.type
_entity.pdbx_description
1 polymer ?
#
loop_
_entity_poly.entity_id
_entity_poly.type
_entity_poly.pdbx_seq_one_letter_code
_entity_poly.pdbx_strand_id
1 'polypeptide(L)' 'MRSKRIPAEEQYRLIMECRQSGLTDHQWCVEHDIKPGTFYNWVK' A
#
# COMPACT_ATOMS: atom_id res chain seq x y z
N MET A 1 9.95 -4.02 17.47
CA MET A 1 10.43 -4.64 16.22
C MET A 1 10.18 -3.67 15.08
N ARG A 2 11.22 -3.26 14.33
CA ARG A 2 11.05 -2.35 13.17
C ARG A 2 10.44 -3.19 12.06
N SER A 3 9.22 -2.89 11.62
CA SER A 3 8.62 -3.57 10.46
C SER A 3 9.59 -3.50 9.29
N LYS A 4 9.81 -4.63 8.63
CA LYS A 4 10.65 -4.69 7.42
C LYS A 4 10.12 -3.65 6.43
N ARG A 5 11.00 -2.75 5.98
CA ARG A 5 10.62 -1.75 4.98
C ARG A 5 10.36 -2.50 3.68
N ILE A 6 9.18 -2.30 3.10
CA ILE A 6 8.88 -2.78 1.75
C ILE A 6 9.79 -2.01 0.78
N PRO A 7 10.54 -2.67 -0.12
CA PRO A 7 11.35 -2.01 -1.14
C PRO A 7 10.52 -1.15 -2.07
N ALA A 8 11.11 -0.10 -2.65
CA ALA A 8 10.39 0.85 -3.51
C ALA A 8 9.72 0.19 -4.73
N GLU A 9 10.33 -0.84 -5.32
CA GLU A 9 9.74 -1.59 -6.43
C GLU A 9 8.45 -2.31 -6.01
N GLU A 10 8.44 -2.91 -4.83
CA GLU A 10 7.26 -3.60 -4.31
C GLU A 10 6.19 -2.59 -3.88
N GLN A 11 6.57 -1.44 -3.31
CA GLN A 11 5.64 -0.32 -3.08
C GLN A 11 4.93 0.11 -4.39
N TYR A 12 5.68 0.26 -5.48
CA TYR A 12 5.12 0.64 -6.77
C TYR A 12 4.14 -0.41 -7.30
N ARG A 13 4.47 -1.71 -7.21
CA ARG A 13 3.55 -2.80 -7.59
C ARG A 13 2.25 -2.75 -6.79
N LEU A 14 2.34 -2.60 -5.48
CA LEU A 14 1.18 -2.50 -4.58
C LEU A 14 0.31 -1.27 -4.89
N ILE A 15 0.92 -0.12 -5.19
CA ILE A 15 0.17 1.08 -5.61
C ILE A 15 -0.56 0.82 -6.93
N MET A 16 0.10 0.22 -7.92
CA MET A 16 -0.51 -0.09 -9.21
C MET A 16 -1.68 -1.08 -9.08
N GLU A 17 -1.57 -2.06 -8.18
CA GLU A 17 -2.63 -3.00 -7.87
C GLU A 17 -3.81 -2.31 -7.17
N CYS A 18 -3.54 -1.47 -6.16
CA CYS A 18 -4.56 -0.67 -5.49
C CYS A 18 -5.34 0.19 -6.50
N ARG A 19 -4.66 0.83 -7.45
CA ARG A 19 -5.30 1.66 -8.49
C ARG A 19 -6.16 0.87 -9.47
N GLN A 20 -5.81 -0.39 -9.74
CA GLN A 20 -6.57 -1.26 -10.64
C GLN A 20 -7.71 -2.01 -9.95
N SER A 21 -7.66 -2.14 -8.61
CA SER A 21 -8.66 -2.88 -7.83
C SER A 21 -10.07 -2.29 -7.89
N GLY A 22 -10.21 -1.00 -8.20
CA GLY A 22 -11.49 -0.28 -8.13
C GLY A 22 -11.97 -0.01 -6.69
N LEU A 23 -11.20 -0.41 -5.68
CA LEU A 23 -11.43 -0.09 -4.28
C LEU A 23 -10.89 1.29 -3.92
N THR A 24 -11.36 1.85 -2.82
CA THR A 24 -10.70 3.01 -2.21
C THR A 24 -9.36 2.59 -1.59
N ASP A 25 -8.38 3.49 -1.58
CA ASP A 25 -7.04 3.24 -0.99
C ASP A 25 -7.15 2.66 0.43
N HIS A 26 -8.11 3.13 1.23
CA HIS A 26 -8.34 2.63 2.58
C HIS A 26 -8.85 1.18 2.60
N GLN A 27 -9.84 0.85 1.78
CA GLN A 27 -10.40 -0.51 1.70
C GLN A 27 -9.34 -1.51 1.23
N TRP A 28 -8.61 -1.15 0.17
CA TRP A 28 -7.56 -2.00 -0.36
C TRP A 28 -6.46 -2.26 0.69
N CYS A 29 -6.06 -1.22 1.43
CA CYS A 29 -5.11 -1.33 2.53
C CYS A 29 -5.59 -2.30 3.64
N VAL A 30 -6.86 -2.21 4.05
CA VAL A 30 -7.43 -3.10 5.07
C VAL A 30 -7.45 -4.55 4.59
N GLU A 31 -7.79 -4.80 3.32
CA GLU A 31 -7.79 -6.16 2.75
C GLU A 31 -6.39 -6.75 2.62
N HIS A 32 -5.37 -5.93 2.37
CA HIS A 32 -3.98 -6.36 2.16
C HIS A 32 -3.12 -6.31 3.44
N ASP A 33 -3.73 -6.07 4.62
CA ASP A 33 -3.05 -5.87 5.91
C ASP A 33 -1.97 -4.76 5.86
N ILE A 34 -2.17 -3.76 4.99
CA ILE A 34 -1.31 -2.60 4.89
C ILE A 34 -1.92 -1.48 5.71
N LYS A 35 -1.13 -0.87 6.60
CA LYS A 35 -1.58 0.31 7.33
C LYS A 35 -1.82 1.47 6.34
N PRO A 36 -3.01 2.08 6.28
CA PRO A 36 -3.28 3.19 5.36
C PRO A 36 -2.28 4.34 5.49
N GLY A 37 -1.84 4.65 6.72
CA GLY A 37 -0.80 5.65 6.95
C GLY A 37 0.55 5.32 6.30
N THR A 38 0.94 4.04 6.23
CA THR A 38 2.13 3.62 5.51
C THR A 38 1.94 3.77 4.01
N PHE A 39 0.78 3.34 3.50
CA PHE A 39 0.46 3.43 2.08
C PHE A 39 0.42 4.88 1.57
N TYR A 40 -0.19 5.79 2.32
CA TYR A 40 -0.21 7.22 1.98
C TYR A 40 1.18 7.87 1.98
N ASN A 41 2.15 7.31 2.74
CA ASN A 41 3.54 7.76 2.63
C ASN A 41 4.22 7.31 1.34
N TRP A 42 3.75 6.23 0.68
CA TRP A 42 4.28 5.78 -0.60
C TRP A 42 3.66 6.51 -1.79
N VAL A 43 2.40 6.94 -1.66
CA VAL A 43 1.66 7.65 -2.71
C VAL A 43 2.01 9.14 -2.76
N LYS A 44 2.57 9.70 -1.67
CA LYS A 44 3.02 11.09 -1.60
C LYS A 44 4.24 11.34 -2.49
#